data_AF-A0A9N9SIS2-F1
#
_entry.id   AF-A0A9N9SIS2-F1
#
_cell.length_a   1.000
_cell.length_b   1.000
_cell.length_c   1.000
_cell.angle_alpha   90.00
_cell.angle_beta   90.00
_cell.angle_gamma   90.00
#
_symmetry.space_group_name_H-M   'P 1'
#
loop_
_entity.id
_entity.type
_entity.pdbx_description
1 polymer ?
#
loop_
_entity_poly.entity_id
_entity_poly.type
_entity_poly.pdbx_seq_one_letter_code
_entity_poly.pdbx_strand_id
1 'polypeptide(L)'
;MEMIRSFFETNELKWETCVEYCTDGAAMLGSRSGFQKKIKELAPLAKGLHCMIHRFALAIKTLPEPLQEVLNSLIKIVNYIKSSALNTRLFKELCKDMNSDHETLLFYIAVRWLSKGNVIERVFELKDELKAFLEMQEISDFMEHLNNPAWIQRVAYLSDIFGQLNKLNLKLQGNDLHLIYFKDNLSDNLQAFVSKIGNW
;
A
#
# COMPACT_ATOMS: atom_id res chain seq x y z
N MET A 1 -21.61 -14.37 7.97
CA MET A 1 -22.22 -14.29 9.32
C MET A 1 -22.15 -15.60 10.06
N GLU A 2 -22.46 -16.73 9.43
CA GLU A 2 -22.39 -18.06 10.07
C GLU A 2 -21.02 -18.35 10.67
N MET A 3 -19.94 -18.09 9.93
CA MET A 3 -18.57 -18.23 10.44
C MET A 3 -18.31 -17.43 11.73
N ILE A 4 -18.82 -16.19 11.81
CA ILE A 4 -18.60 -15.33 12.98
C ILE A 4 -19.46 -15.78 14.15
N ARG A 5 -20.70 -16.24 13.88
CA ARG A 5 -21.54 -16.86 14.92
C ARG A 5 -20.91 -18.11 15.49
N SER A 6 -20.46 -19.02 14.64
CA SER A 6 -19.74 -20.23 15.05
C SER A 6 -18.48 -19.89 15.86
N PHE A 7 -17.75 -18.83 15.50
CA PHE A 7 -16.60 -18.36 16.30
C PHE A 7 -17.03 -17.91 17.71
N PHE A 8 -18.07 -17.09 17.83
CA PHE A 8 -18.58 -16.64 19.13
C PHE A 8 -19.05 -17.82 19.98
N GLU A 9 -19.79 -18.76 19.38
CA GLU A 9 -20.29 -19.96 20.05
C GLU A 9 -19.14 -20.87 20.51
N THR A 10 -18.17 -21.15 19.64
CA THR A 10 -17.04 -22.04 19.93
C THR A 10 -16.13 -21.48 21.03
N ASN A 11 -16.03 -20.15 21.14
CA ASN A 11 -15.21 -19.48 22.14
C ASN A 11 -16.02 -18.97 23.34
N GLU A 12 -17.30 -19.36 23.45
CA GLU A 12 -18.21 -18.95 24.53
C GLU A 12 -18.29 -17.41 24.72
N LEU A 13 -18.14 -16.66 23.63
CA LEU A 13 -18.17 -15.21 23.61
C LEU A 13 -19.61 -14.70 23.55
N LYS A 14 -19.90 -13.71 24.39
CA LYS A 14 -21.20 -13.04 24.44
C LYS A 14 -21.24 -11.86 23.47
N TRP A 15 -22.27 -11.77 22.65
CA TRP A 15 -22.43 -10.67 21.69
C TRP A 15 -22.50 -9.30 22.35
N GLU A 16 -23.04 -9.22 23.57
CA GLU A 16 -23.15 -7.99 24.37
C GLU A 16 -21.77 -7.41 24.75
N THR A 17 -20.73 -8.25 24.75
CA THR A 17 -19.35 -7.85 25.02
C THR A 17 -18.64 -7.30 23.77
N CYS A 18 -19.28 -7.40 22.59
CA CYS A 18 -18.75 -6.81 21.36
C CYS A 18 -18.88 -5.29 21.40
N VAL A 19 -17.77 -4.60 21.65
CA VAL A 19 -17.73 -3.13 21.74
C VAL A 19 -17.60 -2.48 20.36
N GLU A 20 -16.73 -3.02 19.50
CA GLU A 20 -16.42 -2.46 18.18
C GLU A 20 -16.10 -3.58 17.18
N TYR A 21 -16.34 -3.31 15.89
CA TYR A 21 -15.96 -4.21 14.79
C TYR A 21 -15.45 -3.38 13.61
N CYS A 22 -14.56 -3.95 12.80
CA CYS A 22 -13.94 -3.28 11.67
C CYS A 22 -14.24 -4.00 10.34
N THR A 23 -14.63 -3.27 9.29
CA THR A 23 -14.93 -3.85 7.96
C THR A 23 -14.33 -3.03 6.81
N ASP A 24 -14.16 -3.66 5.65
CA ASP A 24 -13.55 -3.08 4.46
C ASP A 24 -14.45 -2.10 3.66
N GLY A 25 -15.69 -1.87 4.09
CA GLY A 25 -16.56 -0.85 3.50
C GLY A 25 -17.75 -1.38 2.70
N ALA A 26 -18.16 -0.62 1.67
CA ALA A 26 -19.54 -0.40 1.19
C ALA A 26 -20.54 -1.58 1.22
N ALA A 27 -20.17 -2.81 0.83
CA ALA A 27 -21.09 -3.95 0.88
C ALA A 27 -21.41 -4.42 2.32
N MET A 28 -20.49 -4.18 3.26
CA MET A 28 -20.57 -4.62 4.65
C MET A 28 -21.24 -3.58 5.56
N LEU A 29 -21.37 -2.33 5.11
CA LEU A 29 -21.99 -1.22 5.88
C LEU A 29 -23.47 -0.96 5.50
N GLY A 30 -24.03 -1.74 4.57
CA GLY A 30 -25.41 -1.56 4.12
C GLY A 30 -26.42 -1.67 5.28
N SER A 31 -27.19 -0.60 5.51
CA SER A 31 -28.16 -0.53 6.61
C SER A 31 -29.37 -1.46 6.48
N ARG A 32 -29.65 -1.94 5.26
CA ARG A 32 -30.83 -2.78 4.96
C ARG A 32 -30.56 -4.29 5.00
N SER A 33 -29.38 -4.72 4.57
CA SER A 33 -29.02 -6.14 4.43
C SER A 33 -27.53 -6.45 4.66
N GLY A 34 -26.71 -5.42 4.96
CA GLY A 34 -25.27 -5.57 5.11
C GLY A 34 -24.86 -6.19 6.45
N PHE A 35 -23.58 -6.55 6.54
CA PHE A 35 -22.98 -7.13 7.74
C PHE A 35 -23.20 -6.29 9.00
N GLN A 36 -23.09 -4.96 8.89
CA GLN A 36 -23.37 -4.02 9.97
C GLN A 36 -24.76 -4.22 10.58
N LYS A 37 -25.79 -4.40 9.76
CA LYS A 37 -27.15 -4.65 10.26
C LYS A 37 -27.19 -5.94 11.09
N LYS A 38 -26.61 -7.02 10.56
CA LYS A 38 -26.60 -8.33 11.21
C LYS A 38 -25.82 -8.35 12.53
N ILE A 39 -24.75 -7.55 12.63
CA ILE A 39 -24.04 -7.35 13.91
C ILE A 39 -24.88 -6.50 14.86
N LYS A 40 -25.50 -5.42 14.38
CA LYS A 40 -26.35 -4.55 15.22
C LYS A 40 -27.59 -5.25 15.77
N GLU A 41 -28.10 -6.28 15.09
CA GLU A 41 -29.18 -7.13 15.60
C GLU A 41 -28.73 -7.99 16.81
N LEU A 42 -27.47 -8.40 16.85
CA LEU A 42 -26.91 -9.24 17.93
C LEU A 42 -26.20 -8.43 19.03
N ALA A 43 -25.60 -7.31 18.65
CA ALA A 43 -24.84 -6.40 19.50
C ALA A 43 -25.21 -4.94 19.16
N PRO A 44 -26.36 -4.44 19.65
CA PRO A 44 -26.89 -3.12 19.28
C PRO A 44 -25.93 -1.95 19.60
N LEU A 45 -25.14 -2.10 20.66
CA LEU A 45 -24.18 -1.09 21.10
C LEU A 45 -22.86 -1.11 20.34
N ALA A 46 -22.54 -2.20 19.62
CA ALA A 46 -21.27 -2.38 18.94
C ALA A 46 -21.04 -1.32 17.85
N LYS A 47 -19.89 -0.63 17.84
CA LYS A 47 -19.60 0.40 16.83
C LYS A 47 -18.89 -0.19 15.63
N GLY A 48 -19.39 0.12 14.44
CA GLY A 48 -18.73 -0.23 13.18
C GLY A 48 -17.68 0.81 12.83
N LEU A 49 -16.47 0.34 12.58
CA LEU A 49 -15.36 1.13 12.07
C LEU A 49 -15.03 0.70 10.66
N HIS A 50 -14.66 1.67 9.84
CA HIS A 50 -14.16 1.38 8.49
C HIS A 50 -12.66 1.09 8.57
N CYS A 51 -12.24 0.02 7.90
CA CYS A 51 -10.86 -0.42 7.86
C CYS A 51 -9.96 0.71 7.33
N MET A 52 -9.02 1.15 8.16
CA MET A 52 -8.11 2.24 7.83
C MET A 52 -7.22 1.89 6.64
N ILE A 53 -6.77 0.63 6.57
CA ILE A 53 -6.02 0.07 5.45
C ILE A 53 -6.81 0.24 4.14
N HIS A 54 -8.11 -0.03 4.17
CA HIS A 54 -8.98 0.19 3.00
C HIS A 54 -9.15 1.67 2.69
N ARG A 55 -9.32 2.55 3.70
CA ARG A 55 -9.42 4.01 3.47
C ARG A 55 -8.16 4.56 2.81
N PHE A 56 -6.98 4.13 3.24
CA PHE A 56 -5.72 4.53 2.63
C PHE A 56 -5.62 4.03 1.18
N ALA A 57 -6.00 2.78 0.92
CA ALA A 57 -6.03 2.25 -0.44
C ALA A 57 -6.97 3.04 -1.37
N LEU A 58 -8.09 3.57 -0.83
CA LEU A 58 -8.97 4.47 -1.57
C LEU A 58 -8.37 5.87 -1.77
N ALA A 59 -7.74 6.45 -0.74
CA ALA A 59 -7.13 7.78 -0.82
C ALA A 59 -5.99 7.85 -1.85
N ILE A 60 -5.23 6.76 -2.04
CA ILE A 60 -4.21 6.71 -3.10
C ILE A 60 -4.82 6.83 -4.50
N LYS A 61 -6.06 6.39 -4.70
CA LYS A 61 -6.75 6.57 -5.99
C LYS A 61 -7.14 8.03 -6.26
N THR A 62 -7.04 8.89 -5.25
CA THR A 62 -7.32 10.34 -5.37
C THR A 62 -6.03 11.16 -5.39
N LEU A 63 -4.88 10.56 -5.71
CA LEU A 63 -3.63 11.29 -5.92
C LEU A 63 -3.83 12.39 -6.99
N PRO A 64 -3.18 13.56 -6.87
CA PRO A 64 -3.14 14.54 -7.93
C PRO A 64 -2.62 13.95 -9.25
N GLU A 65 -3.16 14.41 -10.37
CA GLU A 65 -2.83 13.93 -11.72
C GLU A 65 -1.31 13.81 -11.99
N PRO A 66 -0.46 14.79 -11.65
CA PRO A 66 0.98 14.68 -11.90
C PRO A 66 1.66 13.51 -11.16
N LEU A 67 1.14 13.12 -10.00
CA LEU A 67 1.67 11.99 -9.23
C LEU A 67 1.12 10.65 -9.75
N GLN A 68 -0.12 10.64 -10.27
CA GLN A 68 -0.69 9.47 -10.92
C GLN A 68 0.05 9.13 -12.21
N GLU A 69 0.42 10.13 -13.01
CA GLU A 69 1.21 9.93 -14.24
C GLU A 69 2.58 9.31 -13.95
N VAL A 70 3.27 9.82 -12.92
CA VAL A 70 4.55 9.26 -12.44
C VAL A 70 4.38 7.81 -12.00
N LEU A 71 3.34 7.51 -11.21
CA LEU A 71 3.07 6.16 -10.76
C LEU A 71 2.78 5.20 -11.93
N ASN A 72 1.99 5.64 -12.90
CA ASN A 72 1.62 4.84 -14.06
C ASN A 72 2.82 4.58 -14.99
N SER A 73 3.66 5.58 -15.24
CA SER A 73 4.89 5.43 -16.01
C SER A 73 5.87 4.49 -15.32
N LEU A 74 6.07 4.61 -14.01
CA LEU A 74 6.89 3.70 -13.21
C LEU A 74 6.42 2.24 -13.32
N ILE A 75 5.10 2.01 -13.20
CA ILE A 75 4.52 0.67 -13.35
C ILE A 75 4.79 0.09 -14.75
N LYS A 76 4.70 0.91 -15.81
CA LYS A 76 4.99 0.46 -17.18
C LYS A 76 6.45 0.02 -17.32
N ILE A 77 7.40 0.78 -16.78
CA ILE A 77 8.83 0.43 -16.82
C ILE A 77 9.10 -0.88 -16.10
N VAL A 78 8.58 -1.02 -14.86
CA VAL A 78 8.73 -2.25 -14.07
C VAL A 78 8.13 -3.45 -14.80
N ASN A 79 6.91 -3.30 -15.35
CA ASN A 79 6.25 -4.39 -16.07
C ASN A 79 7.00 -4.76 -17.36
N TYR A 80 7.59 -3.81 -18.07
CA TYR A 80 8.42 -4.08 -19.25
C TYR A 80 9.60 -5.01 -18.91
N ILE A 81 10.32 -4.72 -17.82
CA ILE A 81 11.45 -5.57 -17.38
C ILE A 81 10.95 -6.91 -16.84
N LYS A 82 9.91 -6.89 -15.99
CA LYS A 82 9.45 -8.09 -15.27
C LYS A 82 8.60 -9.05 -16.10
N SER A 83 8.01 -8.60 -17.20
CA SER A 83 7.24 -9.45 -18.11
C SER A 83 8.13 -10.34 -18.99
N SER A 84 9.41 -10.02 -19.11
CA SER A 84 10.39 -10.83 -19.85
C SER A 84 11.38 -11.50 -18.90
N ALA A 85 11.44 -12.83 -18.96
CA ALA A 85 12.42 -13.61 -18.17
C ALA A 85 13.86 -13.25 -18.54
N LEU A 86 14.10 -12.95 -19.83
CA LEU A 86 15.40 -12.48 -20.31
C LEU A 86 15.74 -11.11 -19.73
N ASN A 87 14.83 -10.13 -19.82
CA ASN A 87 15.06 -8.77 -19.32
C ASN A 87 15.29 -8.80 -17.81
N THR A 88 14.50 -9.60 -17.08
CA THR A 88 14.69 -9.78 -15.63
C THR A 88 16.08 -10.33 -15.30
N ARG A 89 16.59 -11.31 -16.06
CA ARG A 89 17.93 -11.87 -15.85
C ARG A 89 19.02 -10.88 -16.22
N LEU A 90 18.89 -10.18 -17.35
CA LEU A 90 19.87 -9.18 -17.79
C LEU A 90 19.95 -8.00 -16.82
N PHE A 91 18.79 -7.48 -16.39
CA PHE A 91 18.73 -6.43 -15.38
C PHE A 91 19.38 -6.87 -14.08
N LYS A 92 19.20 -8.14 -13.68
CA LYS A 92 19.82 -8.70 -12.49
C LYS A 92 21.34 -8.71 -12.56
N GLU A 93 21.91 -9.17 -13.67
CA GLU A 93 23.36 -9.18 -13.84
C GLU A 93 23.91 -7.74 -13.90
N LEU A 94 23.20 -6.81 -14.56
CA LEU A 94 23.58 -5.40 -14.58
C LEU A 94 23.64 -4.80 -13.16
N CYS A 95 22.63 -5.06 -12.32
CA CYS A 95 22.64 -4.58 -10.93
C CYS A 95 23.83 -5.13 -10.13
N LYS A 96 24.23 -6.38 -10.38
CA LYS A 96 25.43 -6.94 -9.75
C LYS A 96 26.70 -6.27 -10.24
N ASP A 97 26.83 -6.04 -11.54
CA ASP A 97 27.98 -5.40 -12.15
C ASP A 97 28.13 -3.94 -11.68
N MET A 98 27.02 -3.27 -11.40
CA MET A 98 26.97 -1.92 -10.83
C MET A 98 27.08 -1.90 -9.29
N ASN A 99 27.22 -3.06 -8.65
CA ASN A 99 27.34 -3.22 -7.21
C ASN A 99 26.18 -2.57 -6.43
N SER A 100 24.96 -2.74 -6.94
CA SER A 100 23.73 -2.21 -6.35
C SER A 100 23.32 -2.98 -5.10
N ASP A 101 22.66 -2.31 -4.15
CA ASP A 101 22.11 -2.96 -2.94
C ASP A 101 21.00 -3.98 -3.25
N HIS A 102 20.39 -3.86 -4.43
CA HIS A 102 19.32 -4.73 -4.88
C HIS A 102 19.55 -5.23 -6.29
N GLU A 103 19.45 -6.56 -6.46
CA GLU A 103 19.69 -7.17 -7.76
C GLU A 103 18.42 -7.22 -8.64
N THR A 104 17.23 -6.93 -8.10
CA THR A 104 15.98 -7.10 -8.87
C THR A 104 14.91 -6.08 -8.51
N LEU A 105 14.11 -5.73 -9.52
CA LEU A 105 12.84 -5.04 -9.34
C LEU A 105 11.77 -5.97 -8.77
N LEU A 106 10.91 -5.39 -7.93
CA LEU A 106 9.72 -6.05 -7.41
C LEU A 106 8.61 -6.02 -8.47
N PHE A 107 7.88 -7.13 -8.61
CA PHE A 107 6.75 -7.18 -9.54
C PHE A 107 5.54 -6.45 -8.94
N TYR A 108 4.94 -5.55 -9.72
CA TYR A 108 3.75 -4.84 -9.30
C TYR A 108 2.49 -5.67 -9.59
N ILE A 109 1.67 -5.90 -8.56
CA ILE A 109 0.31 -6.46 -8.71
C ILE A 109 -0.68 -5.49 -8.08
N ALA A 110 -1.65 -5.01 -8.86
CA ALA A 110 -2.63 -4.00 -8.46
C ALA A 110 -3.46 -4.37 -7.21
N VAL A 111 -3.59 -5.66 -6.92
CA VAL A 111 -4.41 -6.20 -5.82
C VAL A 111 -3.74 -6.02 -4.44
N ARG A 112 -2.41 -5.92 -4.38
CA ARG A 112 -1.67 -5.81 -3.10
C ARG A 112 -1.07 -4.42 -2.96
N TRP A 113 -1.81 -3.49 -2.39
CA TRP A 113 -1.38 -2.10 -2.30
C TRP A 113 -0.03 -1.91 -1.56
N LEU A 114 0.29 -2.75 -0.57
CA LEU A 114 1.60 -2.78 0.10
C LEU A 114 2.77 -2.88 -0.89
N SER A 115 2.57 -3.61 -2.00
CA SER A 115 3.61 -3.76 -3.01
C SER A 115 3.86 -2.47 -3.78
N LYS A 116 2.94 -1.49 -3.79
CA LYS A 116 3.16 -0.21 -4.47
C LYS A 116 4.33 0.55 -3.87
N GLY A 117 4.33 0.74 -2.55
CA GLY A 117 5.39 1.48 -1.89
C GLY A 117 6.76 0.82 -2.09
N ASN A 118 6.83 -0.49 -1.87
CA ASN A 118 8.09 -1.22 -2.03
C ASN A 118 8.59 -1.21 -3.48
N VAL A 119 7.68 -1.25 -4.47
CA VAL A 119 8.06 -1.14 -5.89
C VAL A 119 8.62 0.24 -6.22
N ILE A 120 7.98 1.31 -5.72
CA ILE A 120 8.43 2.69 -5.95
C ILE A 120 9.80 2.91 -5.30
N GLU A 121 9.96 2.49 -4.04
CA GLU A 121 11.22 2.54 -3.30
C GLU A 121 12.33 1.80 -4.04
N ARG A 122 12.07 0.57 -4.48
CA ARG A 122 13.02 -0.23 -5.26
C ARG A 122 13.42 0.42 -6.57
N VAL A 123 12.48 1.05 -7.28
CA VAL A 123 12.78 1.77 -8.53
C VAL A 123 13.62 3.01 -8.26
N PHE A 124 13.35 3.71 -7.16
CA PHE A 124 14.13 4.88 -6.79
C PHE A 124 15.58 4.52 -6.42
N GLU A 125 15.76 3.45 -5.66
CA GLU A 125 17.08 2.89 -5.33
C GLU A 125 17.84 2.47 -6.58
N LEU A 126 17.16 1.81 -7.54
CA LEU A 126 17.76 1.27 -8.76
C LEU A 126 17.64 2.16 -9.99
N LYS A 127 17.43 3.47 -9.81
CA LYS A 127 17.16 4.40 -10.93
C LYS A 127 18.32 4.49 -11.93
N ASP A 128 19.55 4.33 -11.44
CA ASP A 128 20.77 4.47 -12.24
C ASP A 128 21.00 3.21 -13.08
N GLU A 129 20.75 2.04 -12.50
CA GLU A 129 20.71 0.73 -13.18
C GLU A 129 19.56 0.68 -14.18
N LEU A 130 18.39 1.21 -13.83
CA LEU A 130 17.23 1.31 -14.72
C LEU A 130 17.59 2.13 -15.97
N LYS A 131 18.28 3.24 -15.77
CA LYS A 131 18.75 4.10 -16.85
C LYS A 131 19.75 3.37 -17.74
N ALA A 132 20.80 2.79 -17.16
CA ALA A 132 21.80 2.03 -17.90
C ALA A 132 21.18 0.85 -18.68
N PHE A 133 20.22 0.14 -18.08
CA PHE A 133 19.52 -0.96 -18.73
C PHE A 133 18.74 -0.50 -19.96
N LEU A 134 17.98 0.60 -19.84
CA LEU A 134 17.17 1.12 -20.93
C LEU A 134 18.03 1.69 -22.06
N GLU A 135 19.18 2.29 -21.74
CA GLU A 135 20.18 2.71 -22.73
C GLU A 135 20.73 1.50 -23.50
N MET A 136 21.11 0.41 -22.82
CA MET A 136 21.61 -0.81 -23.45
C MET A 136 20.56 -1.50 -24.34
N GLN A 137 19.27 -1.37 -24.01
CA GLN A 137 18.17 -1.95 -24.78
C GLN A 137 17.61 -0.99 -25.84
N GLU A 138 18.19 0.21 -25.98
CA GLU A 138 17.74 1.26 -26.91
C GLU A 138 16.25 1.65 -26.76
N ILE A 139 15.73 1.62 -25.53
CA ILE A 139 14.32 1.93 -25.24
C ILE A 139 14.15 3.42 -24.93
N SER A 140 13.90 4.22 -25.97
CA SER A 140 13.74 5.68 -25.86
C SER A 140 12.52 6.12 -25.05
N ASP A 141 11.41 5.37 -25.14
CA ASP A 141 10.11 5.80 -24.60
C ASP A 141 10.11 6.01 -23.09
N PHE A 142 10.96 5.28 -22.36
CA PHE A 142 11.09 5.39 -20.90
C PHE A 142 12.23 6.32 -20.46
N MET A 143 13.18 6.59 -21.36
CA MET A 143 14.36 7.41 -21.06
C MET A 143 14.00 8.88 -20.83
N GLU A 144 12.94 9.39 -21.46
CA GLU A 144 12.46 10.76 -21.22
C GLU A 144 12.11 10.97 -19.73
N HIS A 145 11.50 9.98 -19.08
CA HIS A 145 11.14 10.06 -17.67
C HIS A 145 12.38 10.05 -16.76
N LEU A 146 13.33 9.14 -16.99
CA LEU A 146 14.53 9.02 -16.16
C LEU A 146 15.50 10.20 -16.32
N ASN A 147 15.47 10.89 -17.47
CA ASN A 147 16.24 12.11 -17.69
C ASN A 147 15.52 13.38 -17.19
N ASN A 148 14.26 13.29 -16.77
CA ASN A 148 13.50 14.43 -16.28
C ASN A 148 13.67 14.57 -14.75
N PRO A 149 14.37 15.61 -14.26
CA PRO A 149 14.59 15.80 -12.82
C PRO A 149 13.29 15.94 -12.03
N ALA A 150 12.26 16.56 -12.63
CA ALA A 150 10.96 16.73 -11.97
C ALA A 150 10.19 15.40 -11.86
N TRP A 151 10.43 14.44 -12.76
CA TRP A 151 9.89 13.09 -12.62
C TRP A 151 10.60 12.35 -11.49
N ILE A 152 11.92 12.38 -11.45
CA ILE A 152 12.74 11.76 -10.38
C ILE A 152 12.37 12.32 -8.99
N GLN A 153 12.19 13.64 -8.87
CA GLN A 153 11.75 14.27 -7.62
C GLN A 153 10.37 13.78 -7.17
N ARG A 154 9.42 13.59 -8.11
CA ARG A 154 8.10 13.05 -7.78
C ARG A 154 8.17 11.57 -7.40
N VAL A 155 9.06 10.79 -8.00
CA VAL A 155 9.31 9.40 -7.56
C VAL A 155 9.88 9.38 -6.15
N ALA A 156 10.85 10.23 -5.84
CA ALA A 156 11.40 10.36 -4.48
C ALA A 156 10.32 10.69 -3.46
N TYR A 157 9.50 11.72 -3.75
CA TYR A 157 8.37 12.11 -2.92
C TYR A 157 7.38 10.96 -2.70
N LEU A 158 7.02 10.24 -3.76
CA LEU A 158 6.13 9.08 -3.67
C LEU A 158 6.78 7.95 -2.86
N SER A 159 8.08 7.70 -3.04
CA SER A 159 8.82 6.70 -2.27
C SER A 159 8.74 6.99 -0.77
N ASP A 160 9.01 8.23 -0.37
CA ASP A 160 8.98 8.65 1.03
C ASP A 160 7.59 8.49 1.66
N ILE A 161 6.56 9.01 0.99
CA ILE A 161 5.18 8.96 1.48
C ILE A 161 4.68 7.52 1.55
N PHE A 162 4.88 6.73 0.49
CA PHE A 162 4.44 5.34 0.48
C PHE A 162 5.25 4.48 1.45
N GLY A 163 6.52 4.78 1.69
CA GLY A 163 7.33 4.12 2.72
C GLY A 163 6.76 4.32 4.12
N GLN A 164 6.33 5.54 4.46
CA GLN A 164 5.65 5.79 5.74
C GLN A 164 4.29 5.09 5.82
N LEU A 165 3.51 5.12 4.74
CA LEU A 165 2.22 4.42 4.68
C LEU A 165 2.37 2.90 4.82
N ASN A 166 3.42 2.32 4.23
CA ASN A 166 3.73 0.90 4.36
C ASN A 166 4.12 0.55 5.80
N LYS A 167 4.96 1.35 6.46
CA LYS A 167 5.30 1.19 7.90
C LYS A 167 4.05 1.27 8.77
N LEU A 168 3.19 2.26 8.53
CA LEU A 168 1.92 2.40 9.23
C LEU A 168 1.04 1.17 9.03
N ASN A 169 0.89 0.69 7.80
CA ASN A 169 0.06 -0.46 7.53
C ASN A 169 0.60 -1.77 8.12
N LEU A 170 1.91 -2.00 8.08
CA LEU A 170 2.51 -3.17 8.73
C LEU A 170 2.25 -3.15 10.24
N LYS A 171 2.33 -1.96 10.87
CA LYS A 171 1.89 -1.80 12.26
C LYS A 171 0.41 -2.21 12.39
N LEU A 172 -0.49 -1.64 11.57
CA LEU A 172 -1.93 -1.92 11.61
C LEU A 172 -2.32 -3.39 11.36
N GLN A 173 -1.47 -4.18 10.73
CA GLN A 173 -1.68 -5.62 10.49
C GLN A 173 -1.06 -6.52 11.58
N GLY A 174 -0.35 -5.95 12.56
CA GLY A 174 0.30 -6.70 13.62
C GLY A 174 -0.72 -7.37 14.57
N ASN A 175 -0.38 -8.56 15.04
CA ASN A 175 -1.26 -9.41 15.87
C ASN A 175 -1.66 -8.77 17.21
N ASP A 176 -0.89 -7.80 17.71
CA ASP A 176 -1.14 -7.16 19.01
C ASP A 176 -2.03 -5.90 18.91
N LEU A 177 -2.40 -5.50 17.69
CA LEU A 177 -3.19 -4.30 17.45
C LEU A 177 -4.69 -4.60 17.45
N HIS A 178 -5.33 -4.25 18.56
CA HIS A 178 -6.78 -4.25 18.72
C HIS A 178 -7.32 -2.80 18.65
N LEU A 179 -8.59 -2.64 18.26
CA LEU A 179 -9.20 -1.32 17.97
C LEU A 179 -9.12 -0.31 19.13
N ILE A 180 -9.10 -0.80 20.36
CA ILE A 180 -8.93 0.01 21.57
C ILE A 180 -7.50 0.58 21.63
N TYR A 181 -6.48 -0.26 21.46
CA TYR A 181 -5.09 0.17 21.33
C TYR A 181 -4.86 1.13 20.15
N PHE A 182 -5.61 0.96 19.06
CA PHE A 182 -5.58 1.87 17.91
C PHE A 182 -6.09 3.28 18.28
N LYS A 183 -7.19 3.37 19.04
CA LYS A 183 -7.81 4.65 19.39
C LYS A 183 -6.95 5.49 20.31
N ASP A 184 -6.20 4.83 21.20
CA ASP A 184 -5.39 5.50 22.22
C ASP A 184 -3.96 5.79 21.77
N ASN A 185 -3.32 4.92 20.96
CA ASN A 185 -1.89 5.08 20.58
C ASN A 185 -1.67 5.49 19.11
N LEU A 186 -2.66 5.34 18.25
CA LEU A 186 -2.51 5.57 16.81
C LEU A 186 -3.09 6.91 16.35
N SER A 187 -3.95 7.56 17.16
CA SER A 187 -4.22 9.00 17.01
C SER A 187 -2.93 9.79 17.02
N ASP A 188 -2.02 9.45 17.93
CA ASP A 188 -0.76 10.16 18.13
C ASP A 188 0.21 9.90 16.99
N ASN A 189 0.26 8.68 16.46
CA ASN A 189 1.04 8.35 15.27
C ASN A 189 0.47 9.02 14.00
N LEU A 190 -0.85 9.09 13.86
CA LEU A 190 -1.50 9.79 12.74
C LEU A 190 -1.32 11.30 12.85
N GLN A 191 -1.46 11.87 14.05
CA GLN A 191 -1.16 13.27 14.32
C GLN A 191 0.31 13.57 14.04
N ALA A 192 1.24 12.73 14.52
CA ALA A 192 2.66 12.88 14.23
C ALA A 192 2.96 12.79 12.72
N PHE A 193 2.30 11.89 11.98
CA PHE A 193 2.43 11.80 10.53
C PHE A 193 1.88 13.06 9.84
N VAL A 194 0.70 13.55 10.23
CA VAL A 194 0.11 14.80 9.70
C VAL A 194 0.97 16.02 10.03
N SER A 195 1.51 16.12 11.25
CA SER A 195 2.45 17.17 11.65
C SER A 195 3.75 17.09 10.86
N LYS A 196 4.23 15.88 10.55
CA LYS A 196 5.43 15.69 9.72
C LYS A 196 5.22 16.10 8.27
N ILE A 197 4.02 15.86 7.72
CA ILE A 197 3.63 16.39 6.40
C ILE A 197 3.63 17.92 6.39
N GLY A 198 3.18 18.57 7.46
CA GLY A 198 3.21 20.05 7.55
C GLY A 198 4.61 20.66 7.64
N ASN A 199 5.65 19.85 7.91
CA ASN A 199 7.05 20.27 7.97
C ASN A 199 7.84 19.92 6.69
N TRP A 200 7.19 19.32 5.69
CA TRP A 200 7.75 19.03 4.37
C TRP A 200 7.20 20.03 3.35
#